data_AF-A0A6P3Z549-F1
#
_entry.id   AF-A0A6P3Z549-F1
#
_cell.length_a   1.000
_cell.length_b   1.000
_cell.length_c   1.000
_cell.angle_alpha   90.00
_cell.angle_beta   90.00
_cell.angle_gamma   90.00
#
_symmetry.space_group_name_H-M   'P 1'
#
loop_
_entity.id
_entity.type
_entity.pdbx_description
1 polymer ?
#
loop_
_entity_poly.entity_id
_entity_poly.type
_entity_poly.pdbx_seq_one_letter_code
_entity_poly.pdbx_strand_id
1 'polypeptide(L)'
;MYFIHSYGYFSDEDRRVWYDLVPAMRRIRISLRTQNMRDIKVGTPLAMDVLESTFPPSSGTFRSEISHSVMVPMLQFLNSTRSSFFIDAYTYFPWSANPMNVSLDFALLKENLNETDPETGLIYTNLLDEMLDSLIFAMTKLGFPNIRILVSETGWPNSGDVEEPGANIFNAATYNRNLIKKMTANPPAGTPFRPGVVIPAFIFALFDENQKTGKGTERHWGLLHANGTPIYEIDMTGKTPASEFKPLPEGKNNAPYRGRVWCVVVNGSGLSELRSAMEYACGAGNGICDEIEPGRECSEPGSVTWHASYAFSSYWAKFRSQGATCYFNGLAQQSTKDPSHGSCKFPSVTL
;
A
#
# COMPACT_ATOMS: atom_id res chain seq x y z
N MET A 1 -3.48 21.15 3.16
CA MET A 1 -3.49 19.92 3.97
C MET A 1 -2.03 19.58 4.21
N TYR A 2 -1.53 19.65 5.44
CA TYR A 2 -0.16 19.25 5.74
C TYR A 2 -0.18 17.75 6.00
N PHE A 3 0.39 16.97 5.08
CA PHE A 3 0.58 15.53 5.27
C PHE A 3 1.78 15.36 6.21
N ILE A 4 1.52 14.85 7.40
CA ILE A 4 2.53 14.21 8.24
C ILE A 4 2.32 12.72 7.99
N HIS A 5 3.41 11.98 7.78
CA HIS A 5 3.42 10.53 7.57
C HIS A 5 2.32 9.81 8.36
N SER A 6 1.68 8.83 7.72
CA SER A 6 0.89 7.81 8.42
C SER A 6 1.82 7.19 9.46
N TYR A 7 1.60 7.50 10.74
CA TYR A 7 2.44 6.98 11.82
C TYR A 7 2.15 5.49 11.95
N GLY A 8 3.06 4.66 11.44
CA GLY A 8 3.08 3.23 11.76
C GLY A 8 3.39 3.04 13.26
N TYR A 9 2.71 2.11 13.91
CA TYR A 9 2.76 1.94 15.37
C TYR A 9 4.00 1.18 15.90
N PHE A 10 5.14 1.25 15.20
CA PHE A 10 6.17 0.21 15.31
C PHE A 10 7.39 0.57 16.18
N SER A 11 7.66 1.84 16.52
CA SER A 11 8.81 2.20 17.36
C SER A 11 8.45 2.87 18.71
N ASP A 12 9.35 2.76 19.69
CA ASP A 12 9.22 3.48 20.98
C ASP A 12 9.31 5.00 20.83
N GLU A 13 9.87 5.48 19.71
CA GLU A 13 9.87 6.90 19.35
C GLU A 13 8.47 7.33 18.86
N ASP A 14 7.81 6.50 18.04
CA ASP A 14 6.42 6.74 17.61
C ASP A 14 5.48 6.86 18.81
N ARG A 15 5.64 5.96 19.80
CA ARG A 15 4.86 5.98 21.05
C ARG A 15 4.96 7.30 21.82
N ARG A 16 6.11 7.97 21.78
CA ARG A 16 6.29 9.27 22.44
C ARG A 16 5.56 10.38 21.67
N VAL A 17 5.56 10.33 20.34
CA VAL A 17 4.91 11.33 19.48
C VAL A 17 3.38 11.27 19.57
N TRP A 18 2.80 10.10 19.87
CA TRP A 18 1.35 9.93 19.96
C TRP A 18 0.68 10.91 20.94
N TYR A 19 1.29 11.13 22.11
CA TYR A 19 0.73 12.01 23.14
C TYR A 19 0.84 13.49 22.77
N ASP A 20 1.75 13.85 21.86
CA ASP A 20 1.95 15.22 21.37
C ASP A 20 1.02 15.57 20.19
N LEU A 21 0.39 14.57 19.57
CA LEU A 21 -0.49 14.74 18.40
C LEU A 21 -1.63 15.73 18.66
N VAL A 22 -2.46 15.48 19.65
CA VAL A 22 -3.63 16.33 19.96
C VAL A 22 -3.22 17.72 20.47
N PRO A 23 -2.21 17.87 21.36
CA PRO A 23 -1.62 19.16 21.66
C PRO A 23 -1.16 19.95 20.42
N ALA A 24 -0.47 19.30 19.47
CA ALA A 24 -0.03 19.93 18.23
C ALA A 24 -1.22 20.38 17.38
N MET A 25 -2.23 19.53 17.18
CA MET A 25 -3.47 19.88 16.46
C MET A 25 -4.17 21.10 17.08
N ARG A 26 -4.23 21.17 18.42
CA ARG A 26 -4.80 22.32 19.14
C ARG A 26 -4.00 23.59 18.90
N ARG A 27 -2.66 23.53 18.94
CA ARG A 27 -1.78 24.68 18.66
C ARG A 27 -1.95 25.19 17.22
N ILE A 28 -1.99 24.30 16.23
CA ILE A 28 -2.25 24.65 14.83
C ILE A 28 -3.61 25.33 14.71
N ARG A 29 -4.67 24.79 15.34
CA ARG A 29 -6.00 25.40 15.31
C ARG A 29 -6.04 26.78 15.95
N ILE A 30 -5.32 26.99 17.05
CA ILE A 30 -5.18 28.31 17.68
C ILE A 30 -4.50 29.28 16.71
N SER A 31 -3.39 28.88 16.09
CA SER A 31 -2.70 29.72 15.10
C SER A 31 -3.62 30.12 13.93
N LEU A 32 -4.33 29.16 13.33
CA LEU A 32 -5.30 29.44 12.27
C LEU A 32 -6.40 30.42 12.71
N ARG A 33 -6.90 30.29 13.94
CA ARG A 33 -7.89 31.22 14.50
C ARG A 33 -7.32 32.63 14.68
N THR A 34 -6.08 32.77 15.13
CA THR A 34 -5.42 34.08 15.30
C THR A 34 -5.22 34.79 13.95
N GLN A 35 -5.02 34.05 12.87
CA GLN A 35 -4.93 34.57 11.49
C GLN A 35 -6.29 34.73 10.80
N ASN A 36 -7.41 34.58 11.55
CA ASN A 36 -8.77 34.60 11.03
C ASN A 36 -9.08 33.58 9.91
N MET A 37 -8.29 32.51 9.82
CA MET A 37 -8.46 31.40 8.86
C MET A 37 -9.42 30.35 9.45
N ARG A 38 -10.73 30.59 9.35
CA ARG A 38 -11.74 29.74 10.01
C ARG A 38 -12.11 28.48 9.22
N ASP A 39 -11.95 28.52 7.91
CA ASP A 39 -12.39 27.47 6.97
C ASP A 39 -11.40 26.31 6.85
N ILE A 40 -10.14 26.50 7.24
CA ILE A 40 -9.12 25.45 7.26
C ILE A 40 -9.40 24.50 8.43
N LYS A 41 -9.64 23.22 8.08
CA LYS A 41 -9.83 22.12 9.04
C LYS A 41 -8.49 21.49 9.40
N VAL A 42 -8.39 21.02 10.63
CA VAL A 42 -7.18 20.38 11.18
C VAL A 42 -7.52 18.93 11.49
N GLY A 43 -6.71 18.02 10.98
CA GLY A 43 -6.80 16.58 11.18
C GLY A 43 -5.40 15.98 11.09
N THR A 44 -5.33 14.65 11.14
CA THR A 44 -4.11 13.87 10.95
C THR A 44 -4.49 12.57 10.27
N PRO A 45 -3.81 12.17 9.17
CA PRO A 45 -4.03 10.87 8.58
C PRO A 45 -3.62 9.78 9.58
N LEU A 46 -4.34 8.68 9.55
CA LEU A 46 -4.13 7.52 10.41
C LEU A 46 -4.32 6.27 9.56
N ALA A 47 -3.44 5.29 9.70
CA ALA A 47 -3.63 3.99 9.10
C ALA A 47 -4.76 3.22 9.81
N MET A 48 -5.32 2.21 9.13
CA MET A 48 -6.35 1.34 9.72
C MET A 48 -5.86 0.52 10.94
N ASP A 49 -4.55 0.44 11.17
CA ASP A 49 -3.94 -0.25 12.32
C ASP A 49 -4.13 0.47 13.67
N VAL A 50 -4.85 1.61 13.68
CA VAL A 50 -5.42 2.20 14.91
C VAL A 50 -6.52 1.34 15.53
N LEU A 51 -7.12 0.44 14.73
CA LEU A 51 -8.18 -0.47 15.16
C LEU A 51 -7.59 -1.81 15.62
N GLU A 52 -8.18 -2.39 16.66
CA GLU A 52 -7.81 -3.71 17.20
C GLU A 52 -8.75 -4.80 16.67
N SER A 53 -10.05 -4.51 16.65
CA SER A 53 -11.04 -5.35 15.97
C SER A 53 -11.59 -4.61 14.77
N THR A 54 -11.69 -5.30 13.63
CA THR A 54 -12.22 -4.76 12.37
C THR A 54 -13.26 -5.65 11.70
N PHE A 55 -13.38 -6.91 12.12
CA PHE A 55 -14.34 -7.86 11.56
C PHE A 55 -15.04 -8.69 12.67
N PRO A 56 -16.38 -8.79 12.66
CA PRO A 56 -17.28 -8.07 11.75
C PRO A 56 -17.25 -6.55 12.00
N PRO A 57 -17.66 -5.68 11.05
CA PRO A 57 -17.56 -4.22 11.20
C PRO A 57 -18.13 -3.67 12.52
N SER A 58 -19.28 -4.18 12.97
CA SER A 58 -19.92 -3.86 14.26
C SER A 58 -19.04 -4.08 15.49
N SER A 59 -18.11 -5.04 15.41
CA SER A 59 -17.13 -5.31 16.47
C SER A 59 -16.03 -4.25 16.56
N GLY A 60 -15.95 -3.33 15.60
CA GLY A 60 -14.94 -2.28 15.49
C GLY A 60 -14.57 -1.60 16.81
N THR A 61 -13.29 -1.61 17.18
CA THR A 61 -12.75 -0.91 18.36
C THR A 61 -11.36 -0.36 18.08
N PHE A 62 -11.04 0.81 18.66
CA PHE A 62 -9.66 1.29 18.70
C PHE A 62 -8.81 0.42 19.62
N ARG A 63 -7.53 0.31 19.29
CA ARG A 63 -6.51 -0.33 20.12
C ARG A 63 -6.52 0.18 21.56
N SER A 64 -6.59 -0.76 22.50
CA SER A 64 -6.75 -0.48 23.93
C SER A 64 -5.73 0.53 24.48
N GLU A 65 -4.47 0.48 24.02
CA GLU A 65 -3.37 1.34 24.46
C GLU A 65 -3.51 2.82 24.04
N ILE A 66 -4.23 3.10 22.96
CA ILE A 66 -4.43 4.46 22.43
C ILE A 66 -5.87 4.96 22.56
N SER A 67 -6.83 4.07 22.79
CA SER A 67 -8.26 4.37 22.76
C SER A 67 -8.62 5.56 23.67
N HIS A 68 -8.27 5.50 24.96
CA HIS A 68 -8.56 6.57 25.90
C HIS A 68 -7.53 7.71 25.89
N SER A 69 -6.27 7.37 25.64
CA SER A 69 -5.15 8.29 25.85
C SER A 69 -4.89 9.21 24.65
N VAL A 70 -5.24 8.76 23.44
CA VAL A 70 -5.03 9.50 22.18
C VAL A 70 -6.34 9.68 21.41
N MET A 71 -7.09 8.59 21.18
CA MET A 71 -8.28 8.63 20.31
C MET A 71 -9.41 9.46 20.92
N VAL A 72 -9.79 9.26 22.20
CA VAL A 72 -10.83 10.09 22.84
C VAL A 72 -10.51 11.60 22.78
N PRO A 73 -9.32 12.09 23.20
CA PRO A 73 -8.96 13.51 23.06
C PRO A 73 -8.98 14.02 21.62
N MET A 74 -8.58 13.19 20.65
CA MET A 74 -8.61 13.53 19.24
C MET A 74 -10.05 13.64 18.72
N LEU A 75 -10.91 12.66 19.01
CA LEU A 75 -12.33 12.68 18.61
C LEU A 75 -13.07 13.88 19.22
N GLN A 76 -12.79 14.23 20.48
CA GLN A 76 -13.29 15.48 21.10
C GLN A 76 -12.85 16.73 20.33
N PHE A 77 -11.57 16.79 19.92
CA PHE A 77 -11.05 17.89 19.12
C PHE A 77 -11.73 17.96 17.74
N LEU A 78 -11.84 16.84 17.03
CA LEU A 78 -12.47 16.79 15.71
C LEU A 78 -13.94 17.19 15.77
N ASN A 79 -14.67 16.69 16.78
CA ASN A 79 -16.08 17.02 16.99
C ASN A 79 -16.28 18.51 17.29
N SER A 80 -15.53 19.07 18.26
CA SER A 80 -15.64 20.49 18.66
C SER A 80 -15.21 21.48 17.57
N THR A 81 -14.35 21.06 16.64
CA THR A 81 -13.86 21.89 15.53
C THR A 81 -14.63 21.67 14.23
N ARG A 82 -15.59 20.72 14.21
CA ARG A 82 -16.27 20.22 13.01
C ARG A 82 -15.26 19.83 11.92
N SER A 83 -14.20 19.13 12.30
CA SER A 83 -13.25 18.52 11.38
C SER A 83 -13.75 17.12 10.95
N SER A 84 -12.88 16.34 10.32
CA SER A 84 -13.13 14.95 9.93
C SER A 84 -12.08 14.04 10.56
N PHE A 85 -12.37 12.76 10.69
CA PHE A 85 -11.37 11.72 10.91
C PHE A 85 -10.72 11.39 9.56
N PHE A 86 -9.40 11.47 9.47
CA PHE A 86 -8.65 11.24 8.23
C PHE A 86 -8.08 9.84 8.33
N ILE A 87 -8.42 8.98 7.38
CA ILE A 87 -8.06 7.56 7.42
C ILE A 87 -7.43 7.12 6.09
N ASP A 88 -6.32 6.40 6.18
CA ASP A 88 -5.68 5.75 5.05
C ASP A 88 -6.25 4.32 4.95
N ALA A 89 -7.09 4.07 3.95
CA ALA A 89 -7.91 2.86 3.85
C ALA A 89 -7.62 2.10 2.55
N TYR A 90 -6.69 1.14 2.61
CA TYR A 90 -6.27 0.33 1.46
C TYR A 90 -6.85 -1.09 1.54
N THR A 91 -7.76 -1.45 0.63
CA THR A 91 -8.31 -2.81 0.56
C THR A 91 -7.28 -3.83 0.06
N TYR A 92 -6.22 -3.37 -0.63
CA TYR A 92 -5.12 -4.20 -1.12
C TYR A 92 -4.41 -4.96 0.00
N PHE A 93 -4.10 -4.33 1.13
CA PHE A 93 -3.33 -4.96 2.20
C PHE A 93 -4.05 -6.13 2.90
N PRO A 94 -5.29 -6.00 3.38
CA PRO A 94 -6.02 -7.13 3.96
C PRO A 94 -6.26 -8.25 2.93
N TRP A 95 -6.51 -7.91 1.65
CA TRP A 95 -6.64 -8.91 0.60
C TRP A 95 -5.33 -9.66 0.31
N SER A 96 -4.23 -8.93 0.07
CA SER A 96 -2.93 -9.54 -0.27
C SER A 96 -2.33 -10.36 0.87
N ALA A 97 -2.66 -10.03 2.13
CA ALA A 97 -2.29 -10.83 3.30
C ALA A 97 -3.11 -12.13 3.41
N ASN A 98 -4.32 -12.19 2.84
CA ASN A 98 -5.20 -13.34 2.94
C ASN A 98 -6.01 -13.61 1.65
N PRO A 99 -5.35 -13.79 0.49
CA PRO A 99 -6.01 -13.81 -0.82
C PRO A 99 -6.84 -15.08 -1.07
N MET A 100 -6.72 -16.07 -0.19
CA MET A 100 -7.49 -17.32 -0.24
C MET A 100 -8.86 -17.20 0.43
N ASN A 101 -9.02 -16.28 1.39
CA ASN A 101 -10.26 -16.14 2.16
C ASN A 101 -10.94 -14.79 1.91
N VAL A 102 -10.18 -13.75 1.56
CA VAL A 102 -10.74 -12.45 1.14
C VAL A 102 -10.89 -12.47 -0.37
N SER A 103 -12.12 -12.32 -0.86
CA SER A 103 -12.38 -12.27 -2.30
C SER A 103 -11.70 -11.06 -2.95
N LEU A 104 -10.99 -11.29 -4.05
CA LEU A 104 -10.39 -10.21 -4.85
C LEU A 104 -11.46 -9.26 -5.39
N ASP A 105 -12.58 -9.79 -5.87
CA ASP A 105 -13.66 -8.96 -6.42
C ASP A 105 -14.25 -8.02 -5.35
N PHE A 106 -14.40 -8.51 -4.12
CA PHE A 106 -14.86 -7.74 -2.97
C PHE A 106 -13.86 -6.64 -2.59
N ALA A 107 -12.56 -6.94 -2.63
CA ALA A 107 -11.49 -5.97 -2.40
C ALA A 107 -11.35 -4.93 -3.53
N LEU A 108 -11.69 -5.31 -4.77
CA LEU A 108 -11.72 -4.45 -5.95
C LEU A 108 -13.01 -3.62 -6.08
N LEU A 109 -13.88 -3.66 -5.08
CA LEU A 109 -15.16 -2.94 -5.05
C LEU A 109 -16.10 -3.35 -6.20
N LYS A 110 -16.09 -4.63 -6.58
CA LYS A 110 -17.07 -5.19 -7.49
C LYS A 110 -18.29 -5.63 -6.68
N GLU A 111 -19.46 -5.12 -7.04
CA GLU A 111 -20.74 -5.37 -6.35
C GLU A 111 -21.36 -6.72 -6.76
N ASN A 112 -20.58 -7.81 -6.68
CA ASN A 112 -21.03 -9.16 -7.04
C ASN A 112 -21.07 -10.14 -5.86
N LEU A 113 -20.67 -9.69 -4.67
CA LEU A 113 -20.64 -10.47 -3.45
C LEU A 113 -21.28 -9.68 -2.32
N ASN A 114 -21.91 -10.39 -1.39
CA ASN A 114 -22.55 -9.81 -0.21
C ASN A 114 -21.99 -10.50 1.03
N GLU A 115 -21.40 -9.73 1.92
CA GLU A 115 -21.00 -10.14 3.26
C GLU A 115 -21.99 -9.52 4.26
N THR A 116 -22.46 -10.32 5.22
CA THR A 116 -23.44 -9.84 6.22
C THR A 116 -22.76 -9.72 7.58
N ASP A 117 -22.82 -8.54 8.17
CA ASP A 117 -22.43 -8.35 9.55
C ASP A 117 -23.44 -9.09 10.47
N PRO A 118 -22.99 -10.11 11.23
CA PRO A 118 -23.88 -11.00 11.95
C PRO A 118 -24.57 -10.34 13.15
N GLU A 119 -24.04 -9.23 13.67
CA GLU A 119 -24.61 -8.55 14.83
C GLU A 119 -25.67 -7.52 14.41
N THR A 120 -25.43 -6.80 13.32
CA THR A 120 -26.27 -5.68 12.87
C THR A 120 -27.19 -6.05 11.71
N GLY A 121 -26.88 -7.12 10.98
CA GLY A 121 -27.56 -7.50 9.74
C GLY A 121 -27.25 -6.58 8.55
N LEU A 122 -26.29 -5.67 8.67
CA LEU A 122 -25.84 -4.83 7.56
C LEU A 122 -25.19 -5.69 6.48
N ILE A 123 -25.51 -5.38 5.23
CA ILE A 123 -24.98 -6.08 4.05
C ILE A 123 -23.92 -5.20 3.41
N TYR A 124 -22.72 -5.73 3.30
CA TYR A 124 -21.57 -5.12 2.67
C TYR A 124 -21.34 -5.75 1.30
N THR A 125 -21.19 -4.91 0.28
CA THR A 125 -20.95 -5.35 -1.10
C THR A 125 -19.50 -5.16 -1.55
N ASN A 126 -18.68 -4.54 -0.69
CA ASN A 126 -17.26 -4.29 -0.93
C ASN A 126 -16.49 -4.10 0.37
N LEU A 127 -15.20 -4.41 0.33
CA LEU A 127 -14.31 -4.38 1.50
C LEU A 127 -14.07 -2.97 2.05
N LEU A 128 -14.09 -1.94 1.19
CA LEU A 128 -13.88 -0.56 1.65
C LEU A 128 -15.00 -0.13 2.60
N ASP A 129 -16.25 -0.47 2.30
CA ASP A 129 -17.38 -0.16 3.18
C ASP A 129 -17.28 -0.87 4.53
N GLU A 130 -16.84 -2.14 4.56
CA GLU A 130 -16.59 -2.86 5.82
C GLU A 130 -15.52 -2.17 6.66
N MET A 131 -14.41 -1.81 6.01
CA MET A 131 -13.29 -1.12 6.66
C MET A 131 -13.74 0.22 7.23
N LEU A 132 -14.46 1.03 6.46
CA LEU A 132 -14.94 2.35 6.91
C LEU A 132 -15.97 2.23 8.03
N ASP A 133 -16.90 1.27 7.96
CA ASP A 133 -17.89 1.07 9.02
C ASP A 133 -17.25 0.52 10.30
N SER A 134 -16.21 -0.30 10.22
CA SER A 134 -15.46 -0.73 11.42
C SER A 134 -14.88 0.46 12.21
N LEU A 135 -14.35 1.46 11.51
CA LEU A 135 -13.91 2.72 12.11
C LEU A 135 -15.09 3.52 12.69
N ILE A 136 -16.22 3.56 11.98
CA ILE A 136 -17.42 4.27 12.45
C ILE A 136 -17.97 3.64 13.73
N PHE A 137 -18.04 2.31 13.81
CA PHE A 137 -18.46 1.60 15.01
C PHE A 137 -17.49 1.84 16.18
N ALA A 138 -16.18 1.85 15.92
CA ALA A 138 -15.18 2.19 16.93
C ALA A 138 -15.37 3.62 17.49
N MET A 139 -15.60 4.62 16.63
CA MET A 139 -15.92 5.98 17.07
C MET A 139 -17.26 6.06 17.82
N THR A 140 -18.25 5.28 17.40
CA THR A 140 -19.58 5.23 18.03
C THR A 140 -19.51 4.70 19.44
N LYS A 141 -18.73 3.63 19.69
CA LYS A 141 -18.49 3.07 21.04
C LYS A 141 -17.82 4.05 21.99
N LEU A 142 -17.03 4.99 21.47
CA LEU A 142 -16.44 6.08 22.24
C LEU A 142 -17.35 7.31 22.38
N GLY A 143 -18.59 7.27 21.87
CA GLY A 143 -19.57 8.35 21.99
C GLY A 143 -19.50 9.41 20.89
N PHE A 144 -18.85 9.12 19.74
CA PHE A 144 -18.68 10.05 18.63
C PHE A 144 -19.28 9.55 17.30
N PRO A 145 -20.58 9.21 17.24
CA PRO A 145 -21.21 8.57 16.07
C PRO A 145 -21.34 9.49 14.85
N ASN A 146 -21.07 10.79 14.97
CA ASN A 146 -21.34 11.79 13.92
C ASN A 146 -20.09 12.47 13.35
N ILE A 147 -18.88 12.06 13.77
CA ILE A 147 -17.65 12.60 13.17
C ILE A 147 -17.56 12.13 11.72
N ARG A 148 -17.41 13.09 10.80
CA ARG A 148 -17.24 12.83 9.37
C ARG A 148 -15.93 12.09 9.12
N ILE A 149 -15.92 11.24 8.10
CA ILE A 149 -14.70 10.57 7.64
C ILE A 149 -14.23 11.22 6.34
N LEU A 150 -12.92 11.29 6.18
CA LEU A 150 -12.23 11.62 4.94
C LEU A 150 -11.20 10.51 4.72
N VAL A 151 -11.26 9.84 3.57
CA VAL A 151 -10.25 8.84 3.19
C VAL A 151 -9.03 9.60 2.66
N SER A 152 -8.00 9.74 3.49
CA SER A 152 -6.81 10.54 3.17
C SER A 152 -5.92 9.87 2.15
N GLU A 153 -5.89 8.54 2.15
CA GLU A 153 -5.18 7.75 1.14
C GLU A 153 -5.92 6.43 0.89
N THR A 154 -5.96 6.02 -0.37
CA THR A 154 -6.44 4.71 -0.80
C THR A 154 -6.01 4.46 -2.24
N GLY A 155 -5.90 3.21 -2.67
CA GLY A 155 -5.49 2.89 -4.02
C GLY A 155 -5.24 1.39 -4.19
N TRP A 156 -4.63 1.03 -5.31
CA TRP A 156 -4.18 -0.33 -5.59
C TRP A 156 -2.93 -0.32 -6.47
N PRO A 157 -1.90 -1.13 -6.18
CA PRO A 157 -0.63 -1.05 -6.88
C PRO A 157 -0.71 -1.65 -8.29
N ASN A 158 -0.06 -0.99 -9.26
CA ASN A 158 -0.06 -1.39 -10.67
C ASN A 158 1.04 -2.40 -11.02
N SER A 159 2.02 -2.59 -10.14
CA SER A 159 3.11 -3.56 -10.26
C SER A 159 3.73 -3.84 -8.88
N GLY A 160 4.59 -4.84 -8.79
CA GLY A 160 5.22 -5.24 -7.52
C GLY A 160 6.17 -6.43 -7.69
N ASP A 161 6.72 -6.88 -6.57
CA ASP A 161 7.55 -8.08 -6.48
C ASP A 161 6.72 -9.35 -6.72
N VAL A 162 7.39 -10.50 -6.97
CA VAL A 162 6.71 -11.77 -7.26
C VAL A 162 5.84 -12.24 -6.09
N GLU A 163 6.23 -11.89 -4.86
CA GLU A 163 5.52 -12.21 -3.62
C GLU A 163 4.34 -11.28 -3.30
N GLU A 164 4.06 -10.30 -4.16
CA GLU A 164 3.02 -9.30 -3.97
C GLU A 164 1.86 -9.57 -4.92
N PRO A 165 0.96 -10.53 -4.59
CA PRO A 165 -0.11 -10.92 -5.50
C PRO A 165 -1.03 -9.73 -5.78
N GLY A 166 -1.69 -9.79 -6.93
CA GLY A 166 -2.68 -8.83 -7.42
C GLY A 166 -2.15 -7.43 -7.73
N ALA A 167 -0.85 -7.16 -7.53
CA ALA A 167 -0.22 -5.92 -7.95
C ALA A 167 -0.02 -5.92 -9.47
N ASN A 168 -1.02 -5.43 -10.21
CA ASN A 168 -1.03 -5.40 -11.66
C ASN A 168 -1.95 -4.28 -12.19
N ILE A 169 -1.71 -3.84 -13.42
CA ILE A 169 -2.44 -2.75 -14.08
C ILE A 169 -3.95 -3.00 -14.12
N PHE A 170 -4.39 -4.24 -14.34
CA PHE A 170 -5.81 -4.59 -14.42
C PHE A 170 -6.53 -4.28 -13.11
N ASN A 171 -6.01 -4.78 -12.00
CA ASN A 171 -6.58 -4.60 -10.68
C ASN A 171 -6.48 -3.14 -10.23
N ALA A 172 -5.36 -2.47 -10.50
CA ALA A 172 -5.17 -1.06 -10.17
C ALA A 172 -6.21 -0.16 -10.84
N ALA A 173 -6.40 -0.34 -12.15
CA ALA A 173 -7.42 0.38 -12.90
C ALA A 173 -8.84 0.03 -12.42
N THR A 174 -9.11 -1.25 -12.14
CA THR A 174 -10.41 -1.70 -11.66
C THR A 174 -10.77 -1.04 -10.33
N TYR A 175 -9.87 -1.12 -9.34
CA TYR A 175 -10.08 -0.54 -8.02
C TYR A 175 -10.33 0.97 -8.10
N ASN A 176 -9.41 1.71 -8.75
CA ASN A 176 -9.48 3.17 -8.80
C ASN A 176 -10.70 3.67 -9.59
N ARG A 177 -11.12 2.99 -10.66
CA ARG A 177 -12.35 3.34 -11.40
C ARG A 177 -13.61 3.07 -10.57
N ASN A 178 -13.68 1.94 -9.86
CA ASN A 178 -14.81 1.62 -9.00
C ASN A 178 -14.89 2.56 -7.78
N LEU A 179 -13.74 2.90 -7.20
CA LEU A 179 -13.64 3.90 -6.14
C LEU A 179 -14.20 5.24 -6.61
N ILE A 180 -13.76 5.75 -7.77
CA ILE A 180 -14.27 7.01 -8.30
C ILE A 180 -15.79 6.93 -8.50
N LYS A 181 -16.28 5.89 -9.18
CA LYS A 181 -17.72 5.68 -9.40
C LYS A 181 -18.52 5.71 -8.10
N LYS A 182 -18.01 5.07 -7.03
CA LYS A 182 -18.65 5.07 -5.71
C LYS A 182 -18.61 6.46 -5.06
N MET A 183 -17.45 7.11 -5.06
CA MET A 183 -17.23 8.37 -4.34
C MET A 183 -17.85 9.58 -5.06
N THR A 184 -18.09 9.50 -6.37
CA THR A 184 -18.76 10.55 -7.16
C THR A 184 -20.24 10.25 -7.44
N ALA A 185 -20.78 9.17 -6.87
CA ALA A 185 -22.19 8.82 -7.01
C ALA A 185 -23.10 9.99 -6.59
N ASN A 186 -24.16 10.21 -7.37
CA ASN A 186 -25.18 11.22 -7.07
C ASN A 186 -26.58 10.58 -7.22
N PRO A 187 -27.33 10.37 -6.12
CA PRO A 187 -27.02 10.75 -4.75
C PRO A 187 -25.80 10.00 -4.17
N PRO A 188 -25.11 10.56 -3.14
CA PRO A 188 -23.97 9.90 -2.52
C PRO A 188 -24.35 8.51 -1.99
N ALA A 189 -23.51 7.50 -2.23
CA ALA A 189 -23.77 6.16 -1.73
C ALA A 189 -23.60 6.08 -0.20
N GLY A 190 -22.50 6.62 0.32
CA GLY A 190 -22.07 6.40 1.70
C GLY A 190 -21.61 4.95 1.93
N THR A 191 -21.75 4.50 3.17
CA THR A 191 -21.54 3.10 3.60
C THR A 191 -22.87 2.49 4.07
N PRO A 192 -22.99 1.17 4.24
CA PRO A 192 -24.20 0.55 4.80
C PRO A 192 -24.64 1.13 6.14
N PHE A 193 -23.72 1.43 7.07
CA PHE A 193 -24.07 2.04 8.36
C PHE A 193 -24.33 3.56 8.29
N ARG A 194 -23.76 4.25 7.29
CA ARG A 194 -23.99 5.69 7.03
C ARG A 194 -24.39 5.94 5.58
N PRO A 195 -25.59 5.50 5.15
CA PRO A 195 -26.04 5.64 3.78
C PRO A 195 -26.27 7.12 3.44
N GLY A 196 -26.01 7.51 2.19
CA GLY A 196 -26.26 8.89 1.74
C GLY A 196 -25.22 9.93 2.17
N VAL A 197 -24.19 9.53 2.92
CA VAL A 197 -23.16 10.45 3.43
C VAL A 197 -22.03 10.60 2.41
N VAL A 198 -21.64 11.85 2.12
CA VAL A 198 -20.46 12.14 1.31
C VAL A 198 -19.20 11.81 2.10
N ILE A 199 -18.34 10.97 1.52
CA ILE A 199 -17.03 10.61 2.06
C ILE A 199 -15.98 11.05 1.04
N PRO A 200 -15.30 12.20 1.23
CA PRO A 200 -14.22 12.61 0.36
C PRO A 200 -13.09 11.59 0.43
N ALA A 201 -12.50 11.27 -0.72
CA ALA A 201 -11.39 10.32 -0.83
C ALA A 201 -10.28 10.88 -1.72
N PHE A 202 -9.03 10.57 -1.36
CA PHE A 202 -7.86 10.88 -2.16
C PHE A 202 -7.20 9.58 -2.63
N ILE A 203 -7.04 9.46 -3.95
CA ILE A 203 -6.31 8.33 -4.54
C ILE A 203 -4.82 8.56 -4.32
N PHE A 204 -4.19 7.59 -3.68
CA PHE A 204 -2.75 7.48 -3.57
C PHE A 204 -2.25 6.59 -4.74
N ALA A 205 -1.47 7.10 -5.69
CA ALA A 205 -0.95 8.47 -5.81
C ALA A 205 -0.94 8.95 -7.26
N LEU A 206 -0.53 10.21 -7.49
CA LEU A 206 -0.48 10.75 -8.85
C LEU A 206 0.58 10.06 -9.72
N PHE A 207 1.77 9.80 -9.16
CA PHE A 207 2.90 9.21 -9.89
C PHE A 207 3.40 7.93 -9.23
N ASP A 208 4.00 7.06 -10.03
CA ASP A 208 4.94 6.05 -9.52
C ASP A 208 6.19 6.75 -8.94
N GLU A 209 6.57 6.39 -7.70
CA GLU A 209 7.61 7.07 -6.94
C GLU A 209 8.84 6.18 -6.77
N ASN A 210 9.78 6.28 -7.72
CA ASN A 210 10.93 5.38 -7.82
C ASN A 210 11.92 5.41 -6.64
N GLN A 211 11.90 6.44 -5.80
CA GLN A 211 12.73 6.55 -4.60
C GLN A 211 12.11 5.92 -3.35
N LYS A 212 10.89 5.36 -3.45
CA LYS A 212 10.29 4.63 -2.33
C LYS A 212 11.05 3.35 -2.01
N THR A 213 11.45 3.23 -0.75
CA THR A 213 12.10 2.04 -0.19
C THR A 213 11.07 0.98 0.21
N GLY A 214 11.53 -0.24 0.45
CA GLY A 214 10.66 -1.35 0.85
C GLY A 214 10.24 -2.23 -0.32
N LYS A 215 9.07 -2.86 -0.21
CA LYS A 215 8.58 -3.84 -1.17
C LYS A 215 8.40 -3.25 -2.57
N GLY A 216 8.34 -4.11 -3.58
CA GLY A 216 8.00 -3.81 -4.98
C GLY A 216 6.90 -2.76 -5.14
N THR A 217 5.74 -3.05 -4.55
CA THR A 217 4.52 -2.26 -4.70
C THR A 217 4.67 -0.79 -4.33
N GLU A 218 5.51 -0.44 -3.35
CA GLU A 218 5.70 0.93 -2.88
C GLU A 218 6.04 1.91 -4.02
N ARG A 219 6.70 1.44 -5.08
CA ARG A 219 7.09 2.26 -6.23
C ARG A 219 6.02 2.36 -7.31
N HIS A 220 4.88 1.69 -7.14
CA HIS A 220 3.90 1.41 -8.19
C HIS A 220 2.45 1.69 -7.80
N TRP A 221 2.17 2.80 -7.10
CA TRP A 221 0.81 3.25 -6.75
C TRP A 221 0.27 4.34 -7.67
N GLY A 222 1.06 4.77 -8.66
CA GLY A 222 0.74 5.91 -9.51
C GLY A 222 -0.48 5.68 -10.41
N LEU A 223 -1.14 6.79 -10.75
CA LEU A 223 -2.01 6.90 -11.92
C LEU A 223 -1.19 7.18 -13.19
N LEU A 224 -0.04 7.84 -13.04
CA LEU A 224 0.85 8.27 -14.12
C LEU A 224 2.26 7.72 -13.91
N HIS A 225 2.95 7.46 -15.03
CA HIS A 225 4.40 7.31 -15.03
C HIS A 225 5.08 8.67 -14.75
N ALA A 226 6.36 8.66 -14.37
CA ALA A 226 7.14 9.87 -14.11
C ALA A 226 7.23 10.83 -15.32
N ASN A 227 7.04 10.33 -16.55
CA ASN A 227 6.98 11.15 -17.77
C ASN A 227 5.59 11.79 -18.02
N GLY A 228 4.63 11.62 -17.11
CA GLY A 228 3.26 12.13 -17.21
C GLY A 228 2.30 11.30 -18.07
N THR A 229 2.77 10.21 -18.70
CA THR A 229 1.88 9.31 -19.45
C THR A 229 1.05 8.45 -18.48
N PRO A 230 -0.22 8.17 -18.81
CA PRO A 230 -1.09 7.38 -17.94
C PRO A 230 -0.64 5.92 -17.91
N ILE A 231 -0.61 5.32 -16.72
CA ILE A 231 -0.40 3.87 -16.55
C ILE A 231 -1.64 3.11 -17.05
N TYR A 232 -2.82 3.67 -16.78
CA TYR A 232 -4.11 3.25 -17.29
C TYR A 232 -5.04 4.46 -17.38
N GLU A 233 -6.03 4.40 -18.27
CA GLU A 233 -7.00 5.51 -18.43
C GLU A 233 -7.90 5.63 -17.19
N ILE A 234 -8.14 6.86 -16.75
CA ILE A 234 -8.99 7.17 -15.60
C ILE A 234 -9.85 8.40 -15.90
N ASP A 235 -11.11 8.37 -15.50
CA ASP A 235 -12.03 9.50 -15.55
C ASP A 235 -12.43 9.87 -14.12
N MET A 236 -11.93 11.02 -13.63
CA MET A 236 -12.20 11.49 -12.27
C MET A 236 -13.65 11.93 -12.06
N THR A 237 -14.46 12.04 -13.12
CA THR A 237 -15.90 12.33 -12.98
C THR A 237 -16.73 11.09 -12.65
N GLY A 238 -16.21 9.89 -12.92
CA GLY A 238 -16.92 8.62 -12.73
C GLY A 238 -18.06 8.38 -13.72
N LYS A 239 -18.08 9.09 -14.85
CA LYS A 239 -19.16 9.04 -15.83
C LYS A 239 -18.84 8.15 -17.02
N THR A 240 -17.57 7.94 -17.34
CA THR A 240 -17.16 7.07 -18.44
C THR A 240 -17.55 5.61 -18.16
N PRO A 241 -18.38 4.98 -19.02
CA PRO A 241 -18.70 3.56 -18.93
C PRO A 241 -17.47 2.67 -19.09
N ALA A 242 -17.47 1.50 -18.43
CA ALA A 242 -16.36 0.55 -18.49
C ALA A 242 -15.97 0.13 -19.92
N SER A 243 -16.94 0.10 -20.84
CA SER A 243 -16.77 -0.27 -22.25
C SER A 243 -16.05 0.78 -23.11
N GLU A 244 -15.95 2.03 -22.64
CA GLU A 244 -15.30 3.12 -23.38
C GLU A 244 -13.80 3.21 -23.08
N PHE A 245 -13.34 2.63 -21.98
CA PHE A 245 -11.91 2.55 -21.68
C PHE A 245 -11.22 1.56 -22.62
N LYS A 246 -9.96 1.85 -22.97
CA LYS A 246 -9.13 0.88 -23.69
C LYS A 246 -9.00 -0.44 -22.93
N PRO A 247 -8.93 -1.58 -23.65
CA PRO A 247 -8.65 -2.87 -23.04
C PRO A 247 -7.37 -2.82 -22.20
N LEU A 248 -7.47 -3.34 -20.98
CA LEU A 248 -6.34 -3.46 -20.06
C LEU A 248 -5.57 -4.75 -20.33
N PRO A 249 -4.25 -4.80 -20.06
CA PRO A 249 -3.53 -6.06 -19.95
C PRO A 249 -4.24 -6.98 -18.96
N GLU A 250 -4.23 -8.29 -19.21
CA GLU A 250 -4.81 -9.26 -18.29
C GLU A 250 -4.15 -9.17 -16.90
N GLY A 251 -4.98 -9.25 -15.85
CA GLY A 251 -4.51 -9.32 -14.47
C GLY A 251 -3.77 -10.63 -14.20
N LYS A 252 -2.46 -10.64 -14.40
CA LYS A 252 -1.56 -11.73 -14.01
C LYS A 252 -1.20 -11.55 -12.54
N ASN A 253 -0.91 -12.63 -11.80
CA ASN A 253 -0.49 -12.67 -10.37
C ASN A 253 -1.59 -12.58 -9.29
N ASN A 254 -2.86 -12.85 -9.59
CA ASN A 254 -3.95 -12.81 -8.60
C ASN A 254 -3.94 -13.93 -7.53
N ALA A 255 -2.87 -14.71 -7.47
CA ALA A 255 -2.65 -15.73 -6.45
C ALA A 255 -1.18 -15.69 -6.01
N PRO A 256 -0.88 -16.05 -4.74
CA PRO A 256 0.50 -16.15 -4.27
C PRO A 256 1.34 -17.05 -5.18
N TYR A 257 2.50 -16.57 -5.60
CA TYR A 257 3.44 -17.38 -6.37
C TYR A 257 4.07 -18.45 -5.46
N ARG A 258 4.21 -19.66 -5.98
CA ARG A 258 4.89 -20.78 -5.32
C ARG A 258 6.00 -21.29 -6.21
N GLY A 259 7.24 -21.20 -5.77
CA GLY A 259 8.38 -21.61 -6.59
C GLY A 259 9.67 -20.87 -6.27
N ARG A 260 10.69 -21.13 -7.09
CA ARG A 260 11.99 -20.48 -6.97
C ARG A 260 11.98 -19.12 -7.65
N VAL A 261 12.56 -18.13 -6.98
CA VAL A 261 12.71 -16.77 -7.46
C VAL A 261 14.17 -16.36 -7.34
N TRP A 262 14.65 -15.63 -8.34
CA TRP A 262 16.00 -15.09 -8.42
C TRP A 262 15.96 -13.57 -8.39
N CYS A 263 17.07 -12.95 -7.97
CA CYS A 263 17.25 -11.51 -8.09
C CYS A 263 18.23 -11.20 -9.21
N VAL A 264 17.74 -10.64 -10.31
CA VAL A 264 18.53 -10.45 -11.54
C VAL A 264 18.58 -8.99 -11.96
N VAL A 265 19.58 -8.63 -12.75
CA VAL A 265 19.74 -7.26 -13.26
C VAL A 265 18.57 -6.85 -14.16
N VAL A 266 18.10 -5.61 -14.01
CA VAL A 266 17.13 -4.99 -14.93
C VAL A 266 17.80 -4.63 -16.25
N ASN A 267 17.13 -4.87 -17.37
CA ASN A 267 17.64 -4.54 -18.70
C ASN A 267 17.93 -3.04 -18.85
N GLY A 268 19.05 -2.69 -19.50
CA GLY A 268 19.43 -1.30 -19.76
C GLY A 268 20.14 -0.59 -18.59
N SER A 269 20.49 -1.31 -17.53
CA SER A 269 21.24 -0.76 -16.38
C SER A 269 22.65 -0.30 -16.78
N GLY A 270 23.10 0.82 -16.18
CA GLY A 270 24.43 1.36 -16.42
C GLY A 270 25.53 0.46 -15.87
N LEU A 271 26.51 0.08 -16.70
CA LEU A 271 27.59 -0.85 -16.29
C LEU A 271 28.41 -0.35 -15.08
N SER A 272 28.58 0.97 -14.94
CA SER A 272 29.30 1.53 -13.79
C SER A 272 28.52 1.34 -12.48
N GLU A 273 27.21 1.59 -12.51
CA GLU A 273 26.34 1.44 -11.35
C GLU A 273 26.21 -0.04 -10.96
N LEU A 274 26.12 -0.93 -11.96
CA LEU A 274 26.13 -2.37 -11.74
C LEU A 274 27.41 -2.85 -11.05
N ARG A 275 28.59 -2.32 -11.44
CA ARG A 275 29.85 -2.67 -10.77
C ARG A 275 29.84 -2.23 -9.31
N SER A 276 29.45 -0.99 -9.02
CA SER A 276 29.37 -0.49 -7.65
C SER A 276 28.39 -1.31 -6.79
N ALA A 277 27.22 -1.65 -7.32
CA ALA A 277 26.23 -2.46 -6.62
C ALA A 277 26.69 -3.92 -6.42
N MET A 278 27.40 -4.49 -7.41
CA MET A 278 28.00 -5.81 -7.31
C MET A 278 29.11 -5.84 -6.25
N GLU A 279 29.99 -4.84 -6.22
CA GLU A 279 31.04 -4.68 -5.20
C GLU A 279 30.42 -4.59 -3.79
N TYR A 280 29.33 -3.85 -3.63
CA TYR A 280 28.57 -3.82 -2.38
C TYR A 280 28.06 -5.21 -1.98
N ALA A 281 27.45 -5.95 -2.91
CA ALA A 281 26.93 -7.30 -2.66
C ALA A 281 28.06 -8.28 -2.27
N CYS A 282 29.17 -8.27 -3.00
CA CYS A 282 30.32 -9.12 -2.72
C CYS A 282 31.05 -8.72 -1.41
N GLY A 283 31.08 -7.42 -1.10
CA GLY A 283 31.70 -6.87 0.10
C GLY A 283 31.00 -7.23 1.41
N ALA A 284 29.78 -7.78 1.34
CA ALA A 284 29.05 -8.28 2.51
C ALA A 284 29.69 -9.54 3.16
N GLY A 285 30.74 -10.10 2.56
CA GLY A 285 31.42 -11.32 3.03
C GLY A 285 30.59 -12.57 2.78
N ASN A 286 30.86 -13.67 3.49
CA ASN A 286 30.07 -14.92 3.44
C ASN A 286 30.06 -15.68 2.09
N GLY A 287 31.05 -15.43 1.23
CA GLY A 287 31.20 -16.15 -0.03
C GLY A 287 30.14 -15.82 -1.09
N ILE A 288 29.53 -14.63 -1.03
CA ILE A 288 28.45 -14.20 -1.95
C ILE A 288 28.87 -14.31 -3.43
N CYS A 289 30.14 -14.05 -3.72
CA CYS A 289 30.67 -13.94 -5.08
C CYS A 289 31.76 -14.98 -5.41
N ASP A 290 31.92 -16.02 -4.59
CA ASP A 290 33.00 -17.00 -4.78
C ASP A 290 32.85 -17.73 -6.13
N GLU A 291 31.63 -18.05 -6.56
CA GLU A 291 31.40 -18.80 -7.80
C GLU A 291 31.61 -18.00 -9.09
N ILE A 292 31.68 -16.66 -9.01
CA ILE A 292 31.97 -15.81 -10.18
C ILE A 292 33.45 -15.48 -10.34
N GLU A 293 34.30 -15.92 -9.41
CA GLU A 293 35.75 -15.77 -9.52
C GLU A 293 36.31 -16.57 -10.71
N PRO A 294 37.44 -16.13 -11.32
CA PRO A 294 38.06 -16.84 -12.44
C PRO A 294 38.28 -18.33 -12.17
N GLY A 295 37.74 -19.17 -13.07
CA GLY A 295 37.89 -20.64 -12.99
C GLY A 295 36.80 -21.36 -12.19
N ARG A 296 35.82 -20.63 -11.64
CA ARG A 296 34.66 -21.20 -10.92
C ARG A 296 33.46 -21.42 -11.83
N GLU A 297 32.42 -22.06 -11.30
CA GLU A 297 31.30 -22.55 -12.11
C GLU A 297 30.51 -21.42 -12.79
N CYS A 298 30.45 -20.24 -12.18
CA CYS A 298 29.73 -19.07 -12.67
C CYS A 298 30.64 -17.97 -13.24
N SER A 299 31.92 -18.27 -13.47
CA SER A 299 32.87 -17.35 -14.10
C SER A 299 32.43 -16.92 -15.50
N GLU A 300 31.79 -17.81 -16.27
CA GLU A 300 31.33 -17.54 -17.63
C GLU A 300 29.80 -17.60 -17.78
N PRO A 301 29.18 -16.71 -18.59
CA PRO A 301 29.81 -15.63 -19.36
C PRO A 301 30.37 -14.49 -18.49
N GLY A 302 31.62 -14.08 -18.72
CA GLY A 302 32.35 -13.05 -17.94
C GLY A 302 31.85 -11.60 -18.06
N SER A 303 30.56 -11.40 -18.34
CA SER A 303 29.95 -10.07 -18.46
C SER A 303 29.58 -9.50 -17.10
N VAL A 304 29.68 -8.17 -16.95
CA VAL A 304 29.26 -7.45 -15.73
C VAL A 304 27.81 -7.77 -15.37
N THR A 305 26.91 -7.82 -16.35
CA THR A 305 25.49 -8.12 -16.12
C THR A 305 25.27 -9.53 -15.57
N TRP A 306 26.02 -10.52 -16.06
CA TRP A 306 25.96 -11.90 -15.58
C TRP A 306 26.45 -12.01 -14.14
N HIS A 307 27.65 -11.49 -13.86
CA HIS A 307 28.24 -11.50 -12.53
C HIS A 307 27.41 -10.70 -11.52
N ALA A 308 26.89 -9.53 -11.91
CA ALA A 308 26.01 -8.74 -11.05
C ALA A 308 24.69 -9.49 -10.77
N SER A 309 24.09 -10.15 -11.76
CA SER A 309 22.88 -10.95 -11.52
C SER A 309 23.16 -12.10 -10.56
N TYR A 310 24.31 -12.76 -10.66
CA TYR A 310 24.69 -13.80 -9.70
C TYR A 310 24.86 -13.22 -8.30
N ALA A 311 25.63 -12.14 -8.16
CA ALA A 311 25.89 -11.49 -6.88
C ALA A 311 24.60 -10.99 -6.20
N PHE A 312 23.68 -10.40 -6.96
CA PHE A 312 22.38 -9.94 -6.46
C PHE A 312 21.52 -11.10 -5.98
N SER A 313 21.43 -12.18 -6.76
CA SER A 313 20.66 -13.36 -6.38
C SER A 313 21.24 -14.07 -5.16
N SER A 314 22.56 -14.18 -5.09
CA SER A 314 23.30 -14.73 -3.95
C SER A 314 23.11 -13.91 -2.67
N TYR A 315 23.32 -12.60 -2.75
CA TYR A 315 23.12 -11.66 -1.64
C TYR A 315 21.68 -11.70 -1.13
N TRP A 316 20.70 -11.62 -2.04
CA TRP A 316 19.30 -11.64 -1.67
C TRP A 316 18.91 -12.97 -1.01
N ALA A 317 19.28 -14.11 -1.61
CA ALA A 317 19.00 -15.43 -1.04
C ALA A 317 19.61 -15.60 0.37
N LYS A 318 20.77 -15.01 0.61
CA LYS A 318 21.47 -15.08 1.91
C LYS A 318 20.86 -14.17 2.98
N PHE A 319 20.52 -12.93 2.63
CA PHE A 319 20.21 -11.88 3.60
C PHE A 319 18.73 -11.46 3.63
N ARG A 320 17.85 -12.08 2.83
CA ARG A 320 16.42 -11.74 2.80
C ARG A 320 15.75 -11.82 4.17
N SER A 321 16.09 -12.82 4.99
CA SER A 321 15.55 -12.95 6.35
C SER A 321 15.96 -11.82 7.30
N GLN A 322 16.98 -11.04 6.92
CA GLN A 322 17.47 -9.87 7.64
C GLN A 322 16.97 -8.55 7.01
N GLY A 323 16.02 -8.63 6.07
CA GLY A 323 15.41 -7.46 5.43
C GLY A 323 16.02 -7.05 4.09
N ALA A 324 16.96 -7.83 3.53
CA ALA A 324 17.47 -7.54 2.19
C ALA A 324 16.36 -7.68 1.13
N THR A 325 16.26 -6.69 0.23
CA THR A 325 15.32 -6.67 -0.88
C THR A 325 16.02 -6.86 -2.22
N CYS A 326 15.31 -7.41 -3.20
CA CYS A 326 15.78 -7.47 -4.57
C CYS A 326 15.52 -6.14 -5.30
N TYR A 327 16.28 -5.10 -4.94
CA TYR A 327 16.08 -3.76 -5.51
C TYR A 327 17.39 -3.14 -6.02
N PHE A 328 18.46 -3.15 -5.20
CA PHE A 328 19.78 -2.62 -5.56
C PHE A 328 19.72 -1.24 -6.24
N ASN A 329 18.99 -0.29 -5.63
CA ASN A 329 18.77 1.06 -6.16
C ASN A 329 18.14 1.07 -7.57
N GLY A 330 17.23 0.13 -7.85
CA GLY A 330 16.54 -0.01 -9.13
C GLY A 330 17.32 -0.80 -10.19
N LEU A 331 18.50 -1.34 -9.86
CA LEU A 331 19.33 -2.12 -10.78
C LEU A 331 18.92 -3.59 -10.87
N ALA A 332 18.09 -4.07 -9.94
CA ALA A 332 17.67 -5.46 -9.87
C ALA A 332 16.15 -5.62 -9.76
N GLN A 333 15.66 -6.77 -10.22
CA GLN A 333 14.27 -7.19 -10.11
C GLN A 333 14.17 -8.68 -9.84
N GLN A 334 13.06 -9.09 -9.25
CA GLN A 334 12.74 -10.50 -9.08
C GLN A 334 12.43 -11.16 -10.43
N SER A 335 12.87 -12.40 -10.61
CA SER A 335 12.61 -13.23 -11.80
C SER A 335 12.16 -14.62 -11.40
N THR A 336 11.12 -15.11 -12.06
CA THR A 336 10.66 -16.51 -11.98
C THR A 336 11.31 -17.41 -13.03
N LYS A 337 12.10 -16.82 -13.94
CA LYS A 337 12.90 -17.55 -14.93
C LYS A 337 14.28 -17.82 -14.36
N ASP A 338 14.64 -19.11 -14.30
CA ASP A 338 15.96 -19.57 -13.85
C ASP A 338 17.07 -18.98 -14.75
N PRO A 339 17.96 -18.13 -14.23
CA PRO A 339 19.07 -17.56 -14.98
C PRO A 339 20.29 -18.50 -15.07
N SER A 340 20.26 -19.66 -14.40
CA SER A 340 21.36 -20.62 -14.38
C SER A 340 21.72 -21.12 -15.79
N HIS A 341 23.01 -21.35 -16.05
CA HIS A 341 23.50 -21.81 -17.34
C HIS A 341 24.63 -22.83 -17.16
N GLY A 342 24.51 -23.99 -17.82
CA GLY A 342 25.49 -25.07 -17.68
C GLY A 342 25.62 -25.55 -16.23
N SER A 343 26.86 -25.60 -15.74
CA SER A 343 27.20 -25.93 -14.36
C SER A 343 26.82 -24.82 -13.38
N CYS A 344 26.92 -23.55 -13.78
CA CYS A 344 26.57 -22.42 -12.91
C CYS A 344 25.11 -22.49 -12.44
N LYS A 345 24.91 -22.59 -11.12
CA LYS A 345 23.59 -22.51 -10.49
C LYS A 345 23.46 -21.22 -9.69
N PHE A 346 22.49 -20.38 -10.06
CA PHE A 346 22.23 -19.16 -9.33
C PHE A 346 21.48 -19.47 -8.03
N PRO A 347 21.92 -18.94 -6.88
CA PRO A 347 21.16 -19.01 -5.64
C PRO A 347 19.77 -18.40 -5.83
N SER A 348 18.74 -19.02 -5.25
CA SER A 348 17.35 -18.57 -5.32
C SER A 348 16.70 -18.59 -3.95
N VAL A 349 15.59 -17.88 -3.84
CA VAL A 349 14.64 -17.97 -2.71
C VAL A 349 13.47 -18.84 -3.14
N THR A 350 13.03 -19.74 -2.27
CA THR A 350 11.77 -20.48 -2.46
C THR A 350 10.65 -19.74 -1.75
N LEU A 351 9.61 -19.37 -2.51
CA LEU A 351 8.37 -18.77 -2.01
C LEU A 351 7.27 -19.82 -1.83
#